data_AF-A0A842RFT7-F1
#
_entry.id   AF-A0A842RFT7-F1
#
_cell.length_a   1.000
_cell.length_b   1.000
_cell.length_c   1.000
_cell.angle_alpha   90.00
_cell.angle_beta   90.00
_cell.angle_gamma   90.00
#
_symmetry.space_group_name_H-M   'P 1'
#
loop_
_entity.id
_entity.type
_entity.pdbx_description
1 polymer ?
#
loop_
_entity_poly.entity_id
_entity_poly.type
_entity_poly.pdbx_seq_one_letter_code
_entity_poly.pdbx_strand_id
1 'polypeptide(L)'
;MGKYLEFQFKSEQKLNQLLEKLQRKISGEKRELDTGTGYEIKNKERTFELQVLQPDKAINAFLVTVRAQNNKVADIVKGILGKPTSERTIAPSILEVIEFLRSLPKETTEKEVKRLLKEELEIEAKYEFYKKKILKRAARPNAQEIFKEAAQRLK
;
A
#
# COMPACT_ATOMS: atom_id res chain seq x y z
N MET A 1 7.62 6.76 -2.59
CA MET A 1 6.18 6.86 -2.94
C MET A 1 5.57 5.47 -3.11
N GLY A 2 4.25 5.35 -2.89
CA GLY A 2 3.51 4.14 -3.23
C GLY A 2 3.40 3.93 -4.74
N LYS A 3 3.36 2.68 -5.17
CA LYS A 3 3.27 2.27 -6.58
C LYS A 3 2.16 1.26 -6.80
N TYR A 4 1.47 1.43 -7.91
CA TYR A 4 0.62 0.41 -8.51
C TYR A 4 1.38 -0.21 -9.68
N LEU A 5 1.58 -1.52 -9.63
CA LEU A 5 2.32 -2.30 -10.61
C LEU A 5 1.39 -3.33 -11.21
N GLU A 6 1.42 -3.49 -12.53
CA GLU A 6 0.69 -4.54 -13.24
C GLU A 6 1.69 -5.47 -13.93
N PHE A 7 1.41 -6.77 -13.89
CA PHE A 7 2.20 -7.81 -14.54
C PHE A 7 1.30 -8.75 -15.31
N GLN A 8 1.84 -9.33 -16.38
CA GLN A 8 1.16 -10.31 -17.21
C GLN A 8 1.96 -11.61 -17.22
N PHE A 9 1.29 -12.72 -16.93
CA PHE A 9 1.90 -14.05 -16.95
C PHE A 9 1.11 -14.98 -17.85
N LYS A 10 1.76 -15.61 -18.83
CA LYS A 10 1.14 -16.60 -19.72
C LYS A 10 1.09 -18.01 -19.12
N SER A 11 1.89 -18.26 -18.09
CA SER A 11 2.05 -19.58 -17.46
C SER A 11 1.65 -19.50 -15.99
N GLU A 12 0.63 -20.27 -15.63
CA GLU A 12 0.15 -20.41 -14.25
C GLU A 12 1.23 -21.02 -13.34
N GLN A 13 1.92 -22.05 -13.82
CA GLN A 13 2.98 -22.72 -13.06
C GLN A 13 4.11 -21.76 -12.69
N LYS A 14 4.56 -20.93 -13.65
CA LYS A 14 5.58 -19.90 -13.40
C LYS A 14 5.06 -18.84 -12.43
N LEU A 15 3.82 -18.40 -12.60
CA LEU A 15 3.17 -17.44 -11.70
C LEU A 15 3.17 -17.95 -10.26
N ASN A 16 2.70 -19.18 -10.03
CA ASN A 16 2.63 -19.78 -8.70
C ASN A 16 4.02 -19.88 -8.03
N GLN A 17 5.06 -20.29 -8.78
CA GLN A 17 6.44 -20.31 -8.26
C GLN A 17 6.95 -18.93 -7.82
N LEU A 18 6.62 -17.87 -8.58
CA LEU A 18 7.03 -16.51 -8.25
C LEU A 18 6.27 -15.96 -7.04
N LEU A 19 4.99 -16.31 -6.91
CA LEU A 19 4.16 -15.88 -5.79
C LEU A 19 4.57 -16.55 -4.47
N GLU A 20 4.95 -17.83 -4.51
CA GLU A 20 5.56 -18.49 -3.34
C GLU A 20 6.84 -17.79 -2.90
N LYS A 21 7.71 -17.41 -3.85
CA LYS A 21 8.93 -16.65 -3.55
C LYS A 21 8.60 -15.29 -2.93
N LEU A 22 7.58 -14.61 -3.44
CA LEU A 22 7.14 -13.31 -2.96
C LEU A 22 6.55 -13.40 -1.53
N GLN A 23 5.72 -14.40 -1.26
CA GLN A 23 5.16 -14.66 0.07
C GLN A 23 6.25 -14.90 1.13
N ARG A 24 7.30 -15.65 0.80
CA ARG A 24 8.43 -15.89 1.71
C ARG A 24 9.22 -14.60 2.03
N LYS A 25 9.24 -13.62 1.12
CA LYS A 25 9.99 -12.37 1.27
C LYS A 25 9.22 -11.27 2.01
N ILE A 26 7.91 -11.20 1.83
CA ILE A 26 7.07 -10.10 2.34
C ILE A 26 6.15 -10.57 3.49
N SER A 27 6.11 -11.87 3.80
CA SER A 27 5.24 -12.48 4.83
C SER A 27 3.78 -12.08 4.66
N GLY A 28 3.19 -12.49 3.53
CA GLY A 28 1.79 -12.21 3.19
C GLY A 28 0.85 -13.38 3.48
N GLU A 29 -0.36 -13.08 3.93
CA GLU A 29 -1.46 -14.04 4.07
C GLU A 29 -2.28 -14.07 2.78
N LYS A 30 -2.58 -15.28 2.28
CA LYS A 30 -3.41 -15.49 1.09
C LYS A 30 -4.89 -15.53 1.49
N ARG A 31 -5.73 -14.76 0.79
CA ARG A 31 -7.20 -14.85 0.87
C ARG A 31 -7.78 -15.02 -0.52
N GLU A 32 -8.79 -15.87 -0.64
CA GLU A 32 -9.60 -15.94 -1.86
C GLU A 32 -10.51 -14.72 -1.96
N LEU A 33 -10.76 -14.25 -3.17
CA LEU A 33 -11.71 -13.15 -3.40
C LEU A 33 -13.14 -13.69 -3.42
N ASP A 34 -14.09 -12.91 -2.90
CA ASP A 34 -15.52 -13.26 -2.89
C ASP A 34 -16.12 -13.46 -4.31
N THR A 35 -15.43 -13.00 -5.35
CA THR A 35 -15.79 -13.22 -6.76
C THR A 35 -15.51 -14.64 -7.24
N GLY A 36 -15.02 -15.53 -6.36
CA GLY A 36 -14.85 -16.97 -6.59
C GLY A 36 -13.67 -17.36 -7.48
N THR A 37 -12.96 -16.38 -8.04
CA THR A 37 -11.89 -16.65 -9.00
C THR A 37 -10.85 -15.55 -9.03
N GLY A 38 -9.79 -15.79 -8.27
CA GLY A 38 -8.71 -14.87 -7.98
C GLY A 38 -8.38 -14.90 -6.50
N TYR A 39 -7.20 -14.42 -6.13
CA TYR A 39 -6.81 -14.35 -4.74
C TYR A 39 -5.98 -13.12 -4.49
N GLU A 40 -5.99 -12.73 -3.23
CA GLU A 40 -5.27 -11.61 -2.69
C GLU A 40 -4.17 -12.10 -1.76
N ILE A 41 -3.02 -11.43 -1.78
CA ILE A 41 -1.96 -11.59 -0.79
C ILE A 41 -1.75 -10.24 -0.13
N LYS A 42 -1.97 -10.17 1.19
CA LYS A 42 -1.75 -8.97 2.00
C LYS A 42 -0.76 -9.25 3.11
N ASN A 43 0.14 -8.33 3.38
CA ASN A 43 0.95 -8.41 4.60
C ASN A 43 0.26 -7.69 5.77
N LYS A 44 0.60 -8.10 7.01
CA LYS A 44 -0.01 -7.55 8.23
C LYS A 44 0.17 -6.03 8.37
N GLU A 45 1.31 -5.54 7.89
CA GLU A 45 1.67 -4.12 7.92
C GLU A 45 0.97 -3.29 6.83
N ARG A 46 0.17 -3.91 5.96
CA ARG A 46 -0.57 -3.28 4.85
C ARG A 46 0.31 -2.52 3.85
N THR A 47 1.62 -2.74 3.89
CA THR A 47 2.58 -2.14 2.95
C THR A 47 2.56 -2.82 1.58
N PHE A 48 1.90 -3.97 1.48
CA PHE A 48 1.81 -4.78 0.28
C PHE A 48 0.42 -5.41 0.15
N GLU A 49 -0.16 -5.25 -1.03
CA GLU A 49 -1.38 -5.92 -1.48
C GLU A 49 -1.17 -6.38 -2.91
N LEU A 50 -1.42 -7.66 -3.18
CA LEU A 50 -1.34 -8.24 -4.51
C LEU A 50 -2.64 -8.95 -4.82
N GLN A 51 -3.17 -8.73 -6.01
CA GLN A 51 -4.35 -9.40 -6.52
C GLN A 51 -3.97 -10.17 -7.79
N VAL A 52 -4.32 -11.44 -7.83
CA VAL A 52 -4.25 -12.27 -9.04
C VAL A 52 -5.66 -12.38 -9.59
N LEU A 53 -5.86 -11.86 -10.79
CA LEU A 53 -7.10 -12.00 -11.54
C LEU A 53 -7.07 -13.28 -12.37
N GLN A 54 -8.25 -13.77 -12.74
CA GLN A 54 -8.37 -14.84 -13.73
C GLN A 54 -7.62 -14.52 -15.02
N PRO A 55 -7.20 -15.55 -15.78
CA PRO A 55 -6.66 -15.33 -17.11
C PRO A 55 -7.70 -14.60 -17.97
N ASP A 56 -7.33 -13.42 -18.42
CA ASP A 56 -8.17 -12.62 -19.29
C ASP A 56 -8.21 -13.29 -20.66
N LYS A 57 -9.41 -13.65 -21.10
CA LYS A 57 -9.64 -14.39 -22.35
C LYS A 57 -9.18 -13.61 -23.59
N ALA A 58 -9.13 -12.27 -23.55
CA ALA A 58 -8.72 -11.45 -24.68
C ALA A 58 -7.21 -11.41 -24.87
N ILE A 59 -6.45 -11.39 -23.77
CA ILE A 59 -4.97 -11.33 -23.80
C ILE A 59 -4.29 -12.68 -23.52
N ASN A 60 -5.09 -13.70 -23.16
CA ASN A 60 -4.64 -15.05 -22.83
C ASN A 60 -3.50 -15.06 -21.80
N ALA A 61 -3.67 -14.31 -20.72
CA ALA A 61 -2.69 -14.16 -19.65
C ALA A 61 -3.35 -13.84 -18.30
N PHE A 62 -2.70 -14.27 -17.22
CA PHE A 62 -3.03 -13.87 -15.87
C PHE A 62 -2.58 -12.43 -15.64
N LEU A 63 -3.49 -11.60 -15.15
CA LEU A 63 -3.18 -10.25 -14.69
C LEU A 63 -2.91 -10.26 -13.19
N VAL A 64 -1.75 -9.74 -12.81
CA VAL A 64 -1.35 -9.58 -11.42
C VAL A 64 -1.18 -8.10 -11.15
N THR A 65 -1.98 -7.57 -10.24
CA THR A 65 -1.90 -6.19 -9.82
C THR A 65 -1.32 -6.13 -8.42
N VAL A 66 -0.38 -5.21 -8.21
CA VAL A 66 0.32 -5.06 -6.94
C VAL A 66 0.28 -3.62 -6.51
N ARG A 67 -0.19 -3.39 -5.30
CA ARG A 67 -0.07 -2.13 -4.58
C ARG A 67 1.07 -2.24 -3.57
N ALA A 68 2.16 -1.53 -3.84
CA ALA A 68 3.29 -1.39 -2.92
C ALA A 68 3.24 0.01 -2.29
N GLN A 69 3.23 0.11 -0.96
CA GLN A 69 3.09 1.41 -0.28
C GLN A 69 4.38 2.24 -0.28
N ASN A 70 5.53 1.61 -0.54
CA ASN A 70 6.81 2.28 -0.59
C ASN A 70 7.72 1.67 -1.67
N ASN A 71 8.82 2.38 -1.97
CA ASN A 71 9.77 1.98 -3.01
C ASN A 71 10.47 0.65 -2.67
N LYS A 72 10.80 0.41 -1.40
CA LYS A 72 11.45 -0.83 -0.96
C LYS A 72 10.63 -2.07 -1.30
N VAL A 73 9.32 -2.03 -1.01
CA VAL A 73 8.39 -3.11 -1.37
C VAL A 73 8.27 -3.24 -2.88
N ALA A 74 8.15 -2.11 -3.59
CA ALA A 74 8.06 -2.13 -5.06
C ALA A 74 9.30 -2.77 -5.71
N ASP A 75 10.50 -2.50 -5.18
CA ASP A 75 11.75 -3.05 -5.69
C ASP A 75 11.87 -4.56 -5.41
N ILE A 76 11.43 -5.02 -4.23
CA ILE A 76 11.33 -6.46 -3.93
C ILE A 76 10.39 -7.15 -4.92
N VAL A 77 9.21 -6.56 -5.18
CA VAL A 77 8.23 -7.10 -6.12
C VAL A 77 8.81 -7.21 -7.52
N LYS A 78 9.43 -6.13 -8.04
CA LYS A 78 10.06 -6.15 -9.36
C LYS A 78 11.22 -7.13 -9.45
N GLY A 79 12.01 -7.28 -8.39
CA GLY A 79 13.10 -8.25 -8.33
C GLY A 79 12.63 -9.71 -8.45
N ILE A 80 11.37 -9.99 -8.08
CA ILE A 80 10.78 -11.34 -8.13
C ILE A 80 9.91 -11.53 -9.38
N LEU A 81 8.96 -10.62 -9.61
CA LEU A 81 7.98 -10.72 -10.69
C LEU A 81 8.52 -10.23 -12.05
N GLY A 82 9.63 -9.50 -12.05
CA GLY A 82 10.26 -8.94 -13.25
C GLY A 82 9.80 -7.51 -13.56
N LYS A 83 9.81 -7.14 -14.84
CA LYS A 83 9.40 -5.80 -15.28
C LYS A 83 7.87 -5.73 -15.41
N PRO A 84 7.20 -4.74 -14.79
CA PRO A 84 5.76 -4.56 -14.93
C PRO A 84 5.38 -4.12 -16.35
N THR A 85 4.17 -4.48 -16.78
CA THR A 85 3.54 -3.98 -18.01
C THR A 85 3.05 -2.55 -17.85
N SER A 86 2.67 -2.16 -16.64
CA SER A 86 2.23 -0.82 -16.28
C SER A 86 2.73 -0.46 -14.88
N GLU A 87 3.23 0.75 -14.71
CA GLU A 87 3.66 1.29 -13.42
C GLU A 87 3.08 2.69 -13.25
N ARG A 88 2.37 2.89 -12.15
CA ARG A 88 1.79 4.19 -11.79
C ARG A 88 2.15 4.53 -10.37
N THR A 89 2.56 5.77 -10.18
CA THR A 89 2.78 6.28 -8.84
C THR A 89 1.45 6.69 -8.22
N ILE A 90 1.18 6.19 -7.01
CA ILE A 90 -0.08 6.46 -6.31
C ILE A 90 0.18 7.39 -5.13
N ALA A 91 -0.65 8.42 -5.02
CA ALA A 91 -0.65 9.25 -3.85
C ALA A 91 -1.20 8.44 -2.65
N PRO A 92 -0.61 8.59 -1.46
CA PRO A 92 -1.10 7.91 -0.27
C PRO A 92 -2.53 8.37 0.05
N SER A 93 -3.36 7.44 0.46
CA SER A 93 -4.69 7.67 1.01
C SER A 93 -4.60 8.33 2.38
N ILE A 94 -5.71 8.92 2.83
CA ILE A 94 -5.78 9.50 4.18
C ILE A 94 -5.56 8.45 5.28
N LEU A 95 -5.93 7.20 5.04
CA LEU A 95 -5.74 6.12 6.01
C LEU A 95 -4.26 5.76 6.16
N GLU A 96 -3.52 5.68 5.06
CA GLU A 96 -2.06 5.46 5.09
C GLU A 96 -1.34 6.58 5.84
N VAL A 97 -1.75 7.84 5.62
CA VAL A 97 -1.19 8.98 6.36
C VAL A 97 -1.50 8.86 7.86
N ILE A 98 -2.70 8.42 8.23
CA ILE A 98 -3.10 8.21 9.64
C ILE A 98 -2.31 7.08 10.28
N GLU A 99 -2.19 5.94 9.61
CA GLU A 99 -1.43 4.79 10.12
C GLU A 99 0.04 5.15 10.32
N PHE A 100 0.64 5.88 9.37
CA PHE A 100 1.98 6.42 9.51
C PHE A 100 2.11 7.37 10.71
N LEU A 101 1.22 8.35 10.84
CA LEU A 101 1.26 9.29 11.97
C LEU A 101 1.16 8.58 13.32
N ARG A 102 0.32 7.53 13.41
CA ARG A 102 0.15 6.74 14.64
C ARG A 102 1.38 5.91 15.01
N SER A 103 2.20 5.52 14.02
CA SER A 103 3.44 4.78 14.29
C SER A 103 4.57 5.68 14.78
N LEU A 104 4.44 7.01 14.63
CA LEU A 104 5.45 7.96 15.11
C LEU A 104 5.46 8.08 16.65
N PRO A 105 6.64 8.25 17.27
CA PRO A 105 6.79 8.55 18.69
C PRO A 105 5.92 9.73 19.14
N LYS A 106 5.55 9.76 20.43
CA LYS A 106 4.67 10.81 20.98
C LYS A 106 5.33 12.18 20.98
N GLU A 107 6.65 12.19 21.06
CA GLU A 107 7.50 13.36 21.23
C GLU A 107 7.90 13.99 19.90
N THR A 108 7.61 13.33 18.76
CA THR A 108 8.03 13.83 17.46
C THR A 108 7.29 15.13 17.11
N THR A 109 8.10 16.16 16.82
CA THR A 109 7.65 17.54 16.60
C THR A 109 6.95 17.69 15.26
N GLU A 110 6.13 18.73 15.09
CA GLU A 110 5.46 19.00 13.80
C GLU A 110 6.46 19.11 12.62
N LYS A 111 7.62 19.71 12.86
CA LYS A 111 8.69 19.84 11.86
C LYS A 111 9.23 18.46 11.44
N GLU A 112 9.43 17.56 12.40
CA GLU A 112 9.86 16.18 12.13
C GLU A 112 8.76 15.39 11.43
N VAL A 113 7.50 15.52 11.86
CA VAL A 113 6.35 14.89 11.20
C VAL A 113 6.30 15.31 9.73
N LYS A 114 6.41 16.60 9.43
CA LYS A 114 6.39 17.10 8.05
C LYS A 114 7.56 16.55 7.22
N ARG A 115 8.76 16.47 7.80
CA ARG A 115 9.94 15.87 7.16
C ARG A 115 9.73 14.39 6.87
N LEU A 116 9.30 13.61 7.87
CA LEU A 116 9.07 12.17 7.75
C LEU A 116 7.95 11.85 6.75
N LEU A 117 6.87 12.63 6.74
CA LEU A 117 5.79 12.49 5.75
C LEU A 117 6.26 12.81 4.33
N LYS A 118 7.23 13.72 4.16
CA LYS A 118 7.88 13.98 2.87
C LYS A 118 8.78 12.82 2.46
N GLU A 119 9.62 12.32 3.37
CA GLU A 119 10.58 11.25 3.10
C GLU A 119 9.89 9.92 2.79
N GLU A 120 8.90 9.53 3.60
CA GLU A 120 8.28 8.20 3.53
C GLU A 120 7.09 8.16 2.57
N LEU A 121 6.27 9.22 2.56
CA LEU A 121 5.00 9.24 1.82
C LEU A 121 4.97 10.27 0.67
N GLU A 122 6.00 11.09 0.51
CA GLU A 122 6.12 12.13 -0.54
C GLU A 122 4.92 13.09 -0.61
N ILE A 123 4.32 13.43 0.55
CA ILE A 123 3.11 14.26 0.60
C ILE A 123 3.36 15.76 0.82
N GLU A 124 4.58 16.28 0.64
CA GLU A 124 4.92 17.67 0.99
C GLU A 124 3.90 18.70 0.48
N ALA A 125 3.50 18.62 -0.79
CA ALA A 125 2.51 19.51 -1.39
C ALA A 125 1.07 19.30 -0.87
N LYS A 126 0.76 18.13 -0.31
CA LYS A 126 -0.57 17.76 0.21
C LYS A 126 -0.63 17.73 1.73
N TYR A 127 0.46 18.05 2.44
CA TYR A 127 0.54 17.97 3.89
C TYR A 127 -0.58 18.75 4.58
N GLU A 128 -0.78 20.02 4.23
CA GLU A 128 -1.82 20.88 4.80
C GLU A 128 -3.24 20.33 4.55
N PHE A 129 -3.45 19.71 3.38
CA PHE A 129 -4.72 19.07 3.05
C PHE A 129 -5.00 17.87 3.96
N TYR A 130 -4.02 16.97 4.16
CA TYR A 130 -4.18 15.84 5.06
C TYR A 130 -4.32 16.29 6.52
N LYS A 131 -3.48 17.22 6.98
CA LYS A 131 -3.56 17.82 8.32
C LYS A 131 -4.97 18.33 8.62
N LYS A 132 -5.51 19.18 7.74
CA LYS A 132 -6.86 19.74 7.89
C LYS A 132 -7.94 18.67 7.92
N LYS A 133 -7.85 17.64 7.05
CA LYS A 133 -8.84 16.55 7.04
C LYS A 133 -8.79 15.70 8.31
N ILE A 134 -7.60 15.38 8.79
CA ILE A 134 -7.40 14.54 9.99
C ILE A 134 -7.92 15.29 11.23
N LEU A 135 -7.49 16.54 11.43
CA LEU A 135 -7.95 17.37 12.56
C LEU A 135 -9.48 17.56 12.54
N LYS A 136 -10.07 17.84 11.37
CA LYS A 136 -11.53 17.99 11.22
C LYS A 136 -12.29 16.70 11.53
N ARG A 137 -11.75 15.54 11.14
CA ARG A 137 -12.35 14.22 11.44
C ARG A 137 -12.24 13.88 12.91
N ALA A 138 -11.09 14.17 13.54
CA ALA A 138 -10.81 13.90 14.95
C ALA A 138 -11.66 14.76 15.91
N ALA A 139 -12.03 15.98 15.51
CA ALA A 139 -12.85 16.87 16.33
C ALA A 139 -14.34 16.45 16.46
N ARG A 140 -14.77 15.42 15.73
CA ARG A 140 -16.17 14.93 15.83
C ARG A 140 -16.38 14.13 17.12
N PRO A 141 -17.54 14.25 17.79
CA PRO A 141 -17.83 13.50 19.02
C PRO A 141 -17.69 11.98 18.86
N ASN A 142 -18.06 11.45 17.70
CA ASN A 142 -17.99 10.03 17.35
C ASN A 142 -16.80 9.70 16.44
N ALA A 143 -15.73 10.50 16.48
CA ALA A 143 -14.53 10.20 15.70
C ALA A 143 -13.94 8.85 16.11
N GLN A 144 -13.57 8.03 15.11
CA GLN A 144 -12.80 6.82 15.37
C GLN A 144 -11.46 7.16 16.02
N GLU A 145 -11.02 6.30 16.95
CA GLU A 145 -9.85 6.56 17.79
C GLU A 145 -8.56 6.77 16.97
N ILE A 146 -8.43 6.06 15.85
CA ILE A 146 -7.30 6.20 14.92
C ILE A 146 -7.13 7.64 14.41
N PHE A 147 -8.22 8.39 14.21
CA PHE A 147 -8.14 9.79 13.78
C PHE A 147 -7.72 10.70 14.93
N LYS A 148 -8.17 10.42 16.16
CA LYS A 148 -7.81 11.20 17.35
C LYS A 148 -6.32 11.03 17.68
N GLU A 149 -5.83 9.80 17.66
CA GLU A 149 -4.41 9.50 17.88
C GLU A 149 -3.51 10.17 16.84
N ALA A 150 -3.84 10.06 15.55
CA ALA A 150 -3.09 10.75 14.50
C ALA A 150 -3.17 12.28 14.63
N ALA A 151 -4.32 12.84 15.04
CA ALA A 151 -4.47 14.27 15.26
C ALA A 151 -3.60 14.81 16.40
N GLN A 152 -3.32 14.02 17.44
CA GLN A 152 -2.41 14.41 18.51
C GLN A 152 -0.98 14.65 18.02
N ARG A 153 -0.57 14.00 16.92
CA ARG A 153 0.75 14.15 16.29
C ARG A 153 0.86 15.37 15.38
N LEU A 154 -0.25 16.06 15.14
CA LEU A 154 -0.34 17.18 14.21
C LEU A 154 -0.63 18.51 14.92
N LYS A 155 -0.56 18.52 16.26
CA LYS A 155 -0.80 19.68 17.12
C LYS A 155 0.51 20.25 17.66
#